data_AF-A0A3D9GRK5-F1
#
_entry.id   AF-A0A3D9GRK5-F1
#
_cell.length_a   1.000
_cell.length_b   1.000
_cell.length_c   1.000
_cell.angle_alpha   90.00
_cell.angle_beta   90.00
_cell.angle_gamma   90.00
#
_symmetry.space_group_name_H-M   'P 1'
#
loop_
_entity.id
_entity.type
_entity.pdbx_description
1 polymer ?
#
loop_
_entity_poly.entity_id
_entity_poly.type
_entity_poly.pdbx_seq_one_letter_code
_entity_poly.pdbx_strand_id
1 'polypeptide(L)'
;MHDSHSPLLGGPKRIEQIFDPQHILCRDDLLWVLHYVQKKVAQKDPALLELPKPRLMRNFQYFGEAAVLLLSRSSAQGLDNERIRVCLLEAMHGLFQSGENEAAPPSNDYS
;
A
#
# COMPACT_ATOMS: atom_id res chain seq x y z
N MET A 1 5.58 9.27 -28.24
CA MET A 1 4.84 8.32 -27.38
C MET A 1 5.63 8.23 -26.10
N HIS A 2 5.17 8.88 -25.04
CA HIS A 2 5.89 8.94 -23.77
C HIS A 2 5.52 7.72 -22.94
N ASP A 3 6.24 6.62 -23.11
CA ASP A 3 6.26 5.53 -22.14
C ASP A 3 7.21 5.92 -21.00
N SER A 4 6.72 6.80 -20.14
CA SER A 4 7.31 7.02 -18.82
C SER A 4 6.84 5.88 -17.92
N HIS A 5 7.48 4.71 -18.04
CA HIS A 5 7.72 3.91 -16.85
C HIS A 5 8.46 4.82 -15.88
N SER A 6 7.75 5.39 -14.91
CA SER A 6 8.33 6.03 -13.74
C SER A 6 8.52 4.96 -12.68
N PRO A 7 9.69 4.29 -12.62
CA PRO A 7 10.08 3.68 -11.37
C PRO A 7 10.26 4.84 -10.37
N LEU A 8 9.82 4.65 -9.12
CA LEU A 8 10.15 5.53 -7.99
C LEU A 8 9.30 6.80 -7.77
N LEU A 9 7.97 6.75 -7.94
CA LEU A 9 7.13 7.66 -7.14
C LEU A 9 7.16 7.21 -5.68
N GLY A 10 7.86 8.00 -4.85
CA GLY A 10 8.01 7.79 -3.41
C GLY A 10 6.66 7.63 -2.70
N GLY A 11 6.65 6.71 -1.74
CA GLY A 11 5.51 6.24 -0.93
C GLY A 11 4.18 6.97 -1.11
N PRO A 12 3.98 8.14 -0.46
CA PRO A 12 2.67 8.76 -0.27
C PRO A 12 1.94 9.12 -1.58
N LYS A 13 2.64 9.60 -2.61
CA LYS A 13 1.99 9.98 -3.89
C LYS A 13 1.41 8.78 -4.63
N ARG A 14 2.03 7.60 -4.49
CA ARG A 14 1.53 6.37 -5.12
C ARG A 14 0.31 5.82 -4.39
N ILE A 15 0.25 5.98 -3.07
CA ILE A 15 -0.91 5.62 -2.26
C ILE A 15 -2.12 6.45 -2.68
N GLU A 16 -1.95 7.78 -2.75
CA GLU A 16 -3.02 8.71 -3.17
C GLU A 16 -3.59 8.35 -4.55
N GLN A 17 -2.72 8.04 -5.51
CA GLN A 17 -3.14 7.63 -6.87
C GLN A 17 -3.91 6.31 -6.89
N ILE A 18 -3.43 5.29 -6.17
CA ILE A 18 -4.06 3.96 -6.15
C ILE A 18 -5.48 4.01 -5.57
N PHE A 19 -5.72 4.92 -4.62
CA PHE A 19 -7.01 5.07 -3.96
C PHE A 19 -7.90 6.16 -4.56
N ASP A 20 -7.46 6.83 -5.64
CA ASP A 20 -8.33 7.70 -6.43
C ASP A 20 -9.40 6.85 -7.15
N PRO A 21 -10.70 7.12 -6.94
CA PRO A 21 -11.77 6.43 -7.66
C PRO A 21 -11.67 6.53 -9.19
N GLN A 22 -11.06 7.59 -9.70
CA GLN A 22 -10.83 7.82 -11.14
C GLN A 22 -9.63 7.05 -11.69
N HIS A 23 -8.73 6.54 -10.82
CA HIS A 23 -7.57 5.76 -11.24
C HIS A 23 -7.95 4.31 -11.57
N ILE A 24 -7.50 3.83 -12.73
CA ILE A 24 -7.71 2.45 -13.16
C ILE A 24 -6.68 1.55 -12.46
N LEU A 25 -7.13 0.73 -11.51
CA LEU A 25 -6.26 -0.21 -10.82
C LEU A 25 -5.61 -1.21 -11.78
N CYS A 26 -4.29 -1.14 -11.88
CA CYS A 26 -3.50 -2.13 -12.62
C CYS A 26 -2.92 -3.19 -11.68
N ARG A 27 -2.46 -4.31 -12.25
CA ARG A 27 -1.85 -5.41 -11.48
C ARG A 27 -0.66 -4.95 -10.63
N ASP A 28 0.13 -4.00 -11.14
CA ASP A 28 1.32 -3.49 -10.47
C ASP A 28 0.96 -2.63 -9.26
N ASP A 29 -0.19 -1.98 -9.24
CA ASP A 29 -0.69 -1.23 -8.08
C ASP A 29 -1.03 -2.17 -6.91
N LEU A 30 -1.71 -3.28 -7.21
CA LEU A 30 -2.02 -4.31 -6.21
C LEU A 30 -0.73 -4.90 -5.64
N LEU A 31 0.20 -5.30 -6.52
CA LEU A 31 1.49 -5.85 -6.09
C LEU A 31 2.27 -4.86 -5.23
N TRP A 32 2.26 -3.58 -5.61
CA TRP A 32 2.94 -2.54 -4.86
C TRP A 32 2.36 -2.39 -3.46
N VAL A 33 1.03 -2.33 -3.32
CA VAL A 33 0.37 -2.23 -2.00
C VAL A 33 0.65 -3.46 -1.14
N LEU A 34 0.51 -4.67 -1.69
CA LEU A 34 0.79 -5.90 -0.95
C LEU A 34 2.25 -5.94 -0.48
N HIS A 35 3.19 -5.57 -1.34
CA HIS A 35 4.60 -5.49 -0.98
C HIS A 35 4.85 -4.42 0.09
N TYR A 36 4.20 -3.26 -0.01
CA TYR A 36 4.30 -2.18 0.98
C TYR A 36 3.83 -2.65 2.36
N VAL A 37 2.64 -3.25 2.46
CA VAL A 37 2.10 -3.80 3.72
C VAL A 37 3.06 -4.85 4.30
N GLN A 38 3.52 -5.79 3.47
CA GLN A 38 4.46 -6.83 3.90
C GLN A 38 5.77 -6.23 4.44
N LYS A 39 6.30 -5.21 3.77
CA LYS A 39 7.50 -4.49 4.22
C LYS A 39 7.29 -3.84 5.59
N LYS A 40 6.15 -3.16 5.81
CA LYS A 40 5.81 -2.54 7.09
C LYS A 40 5.64 -3.56 8.22
N VAL A 41 5.02 -4.71 7.94
CA VAL A 41 4.92 -5.83 8.90
C VAL A 41 6.31 -6.37 9.26
N ALA A 42 7.17 -6.60 8.27
CA ALA A 42 8.53 -7.10 8.50
C ALA A 42 9.38 -6.11 9.32
N GLN A 43 9.16 -4.81 9.12
CA GLN A 43 9.79 -3.73 9.89
C GLN A 43 9.20 -3.54 11.29
N LYS A 44 8.12 -4.25 11.64
CA LYS A 44 7.37 -4.06 12.89
C LYS A 44 6.97 -2.61 13.09
N ASP A 45 6.43 -1.98 12.03
CA ASP A 45 6.03 -0.57 12.05
C ASP A 45 5.16 -0.27 13.30
N PRO A 46 5.49 0.76 14.10
CA PRO A 46 4.74 1.10 15.31
C PRO A 46 3.24 1.26 15.05
N ALA A 47 2.87 1.82 13.89
CA ALA A 47 1.48 2.05 13.54
C ALA A 47 0.69 0.74 13.34
N LEU A 48 1.37 -0.41 13.17
CA LEU A 48 0.75 -1.74 13.18
C LEU A 48 0.78 -2.38 14.57
N LEU A 49 1.85 -2.16 15.34
CA LEU A 49 1.99 -2.71 16.69
C LEU A 49 0.99 -2.10 17.68
N GLU A 50 0.63 -0.84 17.49
CA GLU A 50 -0.33 -0.10 18.32
C GLU A 50 -1.79 -0.43 17.97
N LEU A 51 -2.05 -1.13 16.86
CA LEU A 51 -3.41 -1.51 16.49
C LEU A 51 -3.99 -2.56 17.45
N PRO A 52 -5.28 -2.44 17.80
CA PRO A 52 -5.98 -3.51 18.51
C PRO A 52 -5.94 -4.82 17.73
N LYS A 53 -5.76 -5.95 18.43
CA LYS A 53 -5.70 -7.29 17.80
C LYS A 53 -6.85 -7.58 16.81
N PRO A 54 -8.13 -7.24 17.08
CA PRO A 54 -9.20 -7.45 16.11
C PRO A 54 -9.00 -6.65 14.81
N ARG A 55 -8.42 -5.45 14.88
CA ARG A 55 -8.10 -4.63 13.69
C ARG A 55 -6.96 -5.26 12.90
N LEU A 56 -5.91 -5.74 13.58
CA LEU A 56 -4.79 -6.42 12.90
C LEU A 56 -5.24 -7.69 12.18
N MET A 57 -6.14 -8.49 12.79
CA MET A 57 -6.73 -9.66 12.14
C MET A 57 -7.55 -9.26 10.89
N ARG A 58 -8.30 -8.15 10.96
CA ARG A 58 -9.03 -7.61 9.81
C ARG A 58 -8.07 -7.18 8.69
N ASN A 59 -7.00 -6.46 9.00
CA ASN A 59 -5.97 -6.09 8.01
C ASN A 59 -5.42 -7.34 7.30
N PHE A 60 -5.08 -8.39 8.06
CA PHE A 60 -4.59 -9.65 7.50
C PHE A 60 -5.63 -10.36 6.62
N GLN A 61 -6.90 -10.41 7.03
CA GLN A 61 -7.97 -10.99 6.24
C GLN A 61 -8.09 -10.31 4.87
N TYR A 62 -8.14 -8.97 4.84
CA TYR A 62 -8.26 -8.21 3.59
C TYR A 62 -6.98 -8.26 2.74
N PHE A 63 -5.81 -8.34 3.36
CA PHE A 63 -4.56 -8.63 2.65
C PHE A 63 -4.63 -9.97 1.91
N GLY A 64 -5.12 -11.02 2.57
CA GLY A 64 -5.31 -12.35 1.97
C GLY A 64 -6.33 -12.32 0.83
N GLU A 65 -7.46 -11.62 1.02
CA GLU A 65 -8.49 -11.46 -0.01
C GLU A 65 -7.93 -10.74 -1.25
N ALA A 66 -7.21 -9.63 -1.06
CA ALA A 66 -6.55 -8.92 -2.16
C ALA A 66 -5.53 -9.80 -2.90
N ALA A 67 -4.78 -10.64 -2.18
CA ALA A 67 -3.83 -11.58 -2.79
C ALA A 67 -4.54 -12.66 -3.63
N VAL A 68 -5.68 -13.19 -3.16
CA VAL A 68 -6.49 -14.14 -3.93
C VAL A 68 -7.06 -13.47 -5.18
N LEU A 69 -7.64 -12.28 -5.06
CA LEU A 69 -8.17 -11.51 -6.19
C LEU A 69 -7.09 -11.19 -7.23
N LEU A 70 -5.87 -10.87 -6.79
CA LEU A 70 -4.72 -10.66 -7.67
C LEU A 70 -4.41 -11.92 -8.52
N LEU A 71 -4.52 -13.11 -7.93
CA LEU A 71 -4.29 -14.39 -8.61
C LEU A 71 -5.47 -14.78 -9.52
N SER A 72 -6.70 -14.43 -9.14
CA SER A 72 -7.93 -14.79 -9.85
C SER A 72 -8.30 -13.89 -11.03
N ARG A 73 -7.64 -12.73 -11.20
CA ARG A 73 -8.00 -11.64 -12.13
C ARG A 73 -7.94 -11.96 -13.64
N SER A 74 -7.83 -13.24 -14.01
CA SER A 74 -7.82 -13.71 -15.39
C SER A 74 -9.21 -13.75 -16.07
N SER A 75 -10.32 -13.43 -15.39
CA SER A 75 -11.67 -13.69 -15.94
C SER A 75 -12.76 -12.59 -15.82
N ALA A 76 -12.64 -11.52 -15.02
CA ALA A 76 -13.71 -10.52 -14.88
C ALA A 76 -13.20 -9.10 -14.59
N GLN A 77 -13.05 -8.26 -15.62
CA GLN A 77 -12.29 -7.00 -15.55
C GLN A 77 -13.02 -5.78 -14.93
N GLY A 78 -14.30 -5.90 -14.53
CA GLY A 78 -15.12 -4.74 -14.13
C GLY A 78 -15.54 -4.67 -12.66
N LEU A 79 -16.18 -5.72 -12.14
CA LEU A 79 -16.78 -5.74 -10.80
C LEU A 79 -15.74 -5.86 -9.67
N ASP A 80 -14.57 -6.41 -9.97
CA ASP A 80 -13.55 -6.66 -8.95
C ASP A 80 -12.80 -5.40 -8.52
N ASN A 81 -12.78 -4.32 -9.32
CA ASN A 81 -11.93 -3.16 -9.03
C ASN A 81 -12.30 -2.44 -7.75
N GLU A 82 -13.59 -2.20 -7.52
CA GLU A 82 -14.04 -1.53 -6.30
C GLU A 82 -13.84 -2.43 -5.08
N ARG A 83 -14.11 -3.73 -5.23
CA ARG A 83 -13.85 -4.72 -4.17
C ARG A 83 -12.36 -4.79 -3.82
N ILE A 84 -11.50 -4.78 -4.83
CA ILE A 84 -10.04 -4.75 -4.66
C ILE A 84 -9.63 -3.48 -3.92
N ARG A 85 -10.13 -2.29 -4.29
CA ARG A 85 -9.82 -1.05 -3.56
C ARG A 85 -10.17 -1.16 -2.09
N VAL A 86 -11.37 -1.65 -1.77
CA VAL A 86 -11.80 -1.88 -0.37
C VAL A 86 -10.83 -2.83 0.34
N CYS A 87 -10.41 -3.92 -0.30
CA CYS A 87 -9.46 -4.86 0.31
C CYS A 87 -8.10 -4.20 0.56
N LEU A 88 -7.59 -3.42 -0.39
CA LEU A 88 -6.32 -2.71 -0.26
C LEU A 88 -6.39 -1.65 0.85
N LEU A 89 -7.48 -0.88 0.93
CA LEU A 89 -7.71 0.12 1.98
C LEU A 89 -7.72 -0.51 3.38
N GLU A 90 -8.47 -1.59 3.54
CA GLU A 90 -8.59 -2.29 4.83
C GLU A 90 -7.26 -2.96 5.23
N ALA A 91 -6.52 -3.52 4.26
CA ALA A 91 -5.19 -4.09 4.50
C ALA A 91 -4.17 -3.03 4.96
N MET A 92 -4.30 -1.80 4.45
CA MET A 92 -3.40 -0.68 4.74
C MET A 92 -3.79 0.15 5.98
N HIS A 93 -4.88 -0.17 6.66
CA HIS A 93 -5.33 0.64 7.79
C HIS A 93 -4.25 0.79 8.87
N GLY A 94 -3.96 2.04 9.25
CA GLY A 94 -2.86 2.41 10.14
C GLY A 94 -1.59 2.85 9.41
N LEU A 95 -1.44 2.56 8.11
CA LEU A 95 -0.24 2.87 7.33
C LEU A 95 -0.36 4.11 6.42
N PHE A 96 -1.52 4.77 6.41
CA PHE A 96 -1.78 5.97 5.59
C PHE A 96 -1.06 7.23 6.09
N GLN A 97 -0.46 7.18 7.28
CA GLN A 97 0.26 8.30 7.88
C GLN A 97 1.73 7.89 8.05
N SER A 98 2.53 8.17 7.03
CA SER A 98 3.99 8.20 7.16
C SER A 98 4.53 9.36 6.34
N GLY A 99 4.03 10.56 6.62
CA GLY A 99 4.90 11.74 6.56
C GLY A 99 5.73 11.75 7.83
N GLU A 100 7.05 11.94 7.72
CA GLU A 100 8.02 12.12 8.83
C GLU A 100 8.35 10.82 9.59
N ASN A 101 9.51 10.19 9.42
CA ASN A 101 10.83 10.68 9.84
C ASN A 101 11.91 9.97 9.01
N GLU A 102 12.28 10.52 7.85
CA GLU A 102 13.62 10.28 7.33
C GLU A 102 14.52 11.31 8.04
N ALA A 103 15.09 10.87 9.16
CA ALA A 103 15.99 11.68 9.97
C ALA A 103 17.06 12.31 9.05
N ALA A 104 17.04 13.64 8.97
CA ALA A 104 18.12 14.39 8.35
C ALA A 104 19.45 13.93 8.95
N PRO A 105 20.50 13.68 8.13
CA PRO A 105 21.82 13.38 8.68
C PRO A 105 22.26 14.57 9.55
N PRO A 106 22.88 14.33 10.72
CA PRO A 106 23.36 15.43 11.55
C PRO A 106 24.30 16.27 10.71
N SER A 107 23.97 17.56 10.56
CA SER A 107 24.85 18.58 10.02
C SER A 107 26.15 18.49 10.81
N ASN A 108 27.18 17.96 10.18
CA ASN A 108 28.49 17.84 10.79
C ASN A 108 29.13 19.23 10.68
N ASP A 109 28.82 20.10 11.66
CA ASP A 109 29.54 21.36 11.87
C ASP A 109 30.96 21.01 12.34
N TYR A 110 31.86 20.78 11.38
CA TYR A 110 33.28 20.93 11.60
C TYR A 110 33.69 22.36 11.23
N SER A 111 33.74 23.19 12.27
CA SER A 111 34.56 24.40 12.51
C SER A 111 34.95 25.26 11.31
#